data_AF-A0A0F0GNV6-F1
#
_entry.id   AF-A0A0F0GNV6-F1
#
_cell.length_a   1.000
_cell.length_b   1.000
_cell.length_c   1.000
_cell.angle_alpha   90.00
_cell.angle_beta   90.00
_cell.angle_gamma   90.00
#
_symmetry.space_group_name_H-M   'P 1'
#
loop_
_entity.id
_entity.type
_entity.pdbx_description
1 polymer ?
#
loop_
_entity_poly.entity_id
_entity_poly.type
_entity_poly.pdbx_seq_one_letter_code
_entity_poly.pdbx_strand_id
1 'polypeptide(L)'
;MNRAAGIVGVAVLALSAAACAGGDAVDGRPQGMSGTSPTSATSPAPVRAKYTALPTCRQVTQRVTGLPPFRSGNEDPSVSDMLTGCEFQRIPDWPRVNLQVSAWRDEKSDISGPAGPGRGALKAREVYDVTSKPGADPADDGAAEDVEVGEEAKWLTPKDRGSCALIILDVNAVLILENKPADKPAPRSQECRGPLRELAKSFYDAVQTP
;
A
#
# COMPACT_ATOMS: atom_id res chain seq x y z
N MET A 1 8.35 10.59 52.37
CA MET A 1 7.30 11.53 52.85
C MET A 1 7.43 12.81 52.03
N ASN A 2 6.44 13.09 51.17
CA ASN A 2 5.77 14.38 50.99
C ASN A 2 4.95 14.35 49.70
N ARG A 3 3.64 14.57 49.89
CA ARG A 3 2.59 14.61 48.88
C ARG A 3 2.53 16.00 48.24
N ALA A 4 2.10 16.07 46.98
CA ALA A 4 1.16 17.10 46.54
C ALA A 4 0.40 16.60 45.30
N ALA A 5 -0.92 16.55 45.44
CA ALA A 5 -1.88 16.23 44.40
C ALA A 5 -2.32 17.53 43.68
N GLY A 6 -2.65 17.43 42.39
CA GLY A 6 -3.31 18.47 41.62
C GLY A 6 -4.47 17.86 40.83
N ILE A 7 -5.65 18.48 40.94
CA ILE A 7 -6.99 17.96 40.63
C ILE A 7 -7.46 18.43 39.24
N VAL A 8 -8.10 17.49 38.52
CA VAL A 8 -9.29 17.55 37.62
C VAL A 8 -9.66 18.85 36.89
N GLY A 9 -9.95 18.71 35.60
CA GLY A 9 -10.83 19.62 34.83
C GLY A 9 -11.55 18.88 33.70
N VAL A 10 -12.79 18.44 33.93
CA VAL A 10 -13.74 17.94 32.93
C VAL A 10 -14.60 19.13 32.49
N ALA A 11 -14.72 19.38 31.18
CA ALA A 11 -15.67 20.34 30.64
C ALA A 11 -16.71 19.60 29.78
N VAL A 12 -17.91 19.44 30.34
CA VAL A 12 -19.14 19.09 29.62
C VAL A 12 -19.91 20.39 29.43
N LEU A 13 -20.24 20.73 28.18
CA LEU A 13 -21.24 21.75 27.87
C LEU A 13 -22.31 21.13 26.97
N ALA A 14 -23.42 20.80 27.62
CA ALA A 14 -24.75 20.65 27.01
C ALA A 14 -25.46 22.01 27.00
N LEU A 15 -26.68 22.06 26.41
CA LEU A 15 -27.69 23.14 26.33
C LEU A 15 -27.80 23.72 24.90
N SER A 16 -28.96 23.78 24.21
CA SER A 16 -30.37 23.76 24.66
C SER A 16 -31.31 23.32 23.53
N ALA A 17 -32.42 22.68 23.92
CA ALA A 17 -33.64 22.57 23.13
C ALA A 17 -34.40 23.91 23.12
N ALA A 18 -35.07 24.23 22.02
CA ALA A 18 -36.20 25.16 22.00
C ALA A 18 -37.25 24.65 21.01
N ALA A 19 -38.45 24.46 21.55
CA ALA A 19 -39.67 24.09 20.85
C ALA A 19 -40.26 25.28 20.07
N CYS A 20 -41.10 25.00 19.06
CA CYS A 20 -42.49 25.44 19.02
C CYS A 20 -43.19 24.87 17.77
N ALA A 21 -44.35 24.26 18.01
CA ALA A 21 -45.32 23.88 17.01
C ALA A 21 -46.22 25.08 16.65
N GLY A 22 -46.82 25.03 15.45
CA GLY A 22 -48.14 25.59 15.17
C GLY A 22 -48.18 26.98 14.53
N GLY A 23 -48.66 27.04 13.29
CA GLY A 23 -49.04 28.27 12.60
C GLY A 23 -49.54 27.98 11.19
N ASP A 24 -50.85 27.76 11.06
CA ASP A 24 -51.56 27.65 9.78
C ASP A 24 -51.77 29.01 9.09
N ALA A 25 -51.80 28.95 7.75
CA ALA A 25 -52.64 29.73 6.83
C ALA A 25 -52.03 30.88 5.98
N VAL A 26 -52.22 30.70 4.66
CA VAL A 26 -52.60 31.67 3.59
C VAL A 26 -51.55 32.06 2.52
N ASP A 27 -51.83 31.52 1.33
CA ASP A 27 -51.66 31.96 -0.07
C ASP A 27 -50.34 32.53 -0.63
N GLY A 28 -49.89 31.87 -1.71
CA GLY A 28 -48.91 32.38 -2.66
C GLY A 28 -48.34 31.30 -3.60
N ARG A 29 -49.09 30.91 -4.63
CA ARG A 29 -48.53 30.23 -5.84
C ARG A 29 -47.65 31.25 -6.61
N PRO A 30 -46.74 30.89 -7.55
CA PRO A 30 -46.31 29.56 -8.03
C PRO A 30 -44.78 29.39 -8.16
N GLN A 31 -44.24 28.17 -8.02
CA GLN A 31 -43.20 27.64 -8.93
C GLN A 31 -42.95 26.17 -8.60
N GLY A 32 -43.22 25.32 -9.59
CA GLY A 32 -43.06 23.88 -9.50
C GLY A 32 -41.63 23.52 -9.15
N MET A 33 -41.51 22.74 -8.07
CA MET A 33 -40.45 21.81 -7.71
C MET A 33 -39.25 21.81 -8.67
N SER A 34 -38.15 22.42 -8.22
CA SER A 34 -36.81 21.98 -8.63
C SER A 34 -36.72 20.50 -8.34
N GLY A 35 -36.86 19.69 -9.38
CA GLY A 35 -36.56 18.27 -9.33
C GLY A 35 -35.09 18.13 -8.94
N THR A 36 -34.84 17.79 -7.69
CA THR A 36 -33.54 17.25 -7.29
C THR A 36 -33.42 15.93 -8.03
N SER A 37 -32.81 15.99 -9.22
CA SER A 37 -32.40 14.80 -9.93
C SER A 37 -31.54 13.98 -8.97
N PRO A 38 -31.78 12.67 -8.82
CA PRO A 38 -30.86 11.85 -8.06
C PRO A 38 -29.51 11.98 -8.73
N THR A 39 -28.53 12.57 -8.04
CA THR A 39 -27.13 12.51 -8.43
C THR A 39 -26.82 11.05 -8.61
N SER A 40 -26.75 10.60 -9.86
CA SER A 40 -26.30 9.27 -10.18
C SER A 40 -24.86 9.23 -9.74
N ALA A 41 -24.64 8.66 -8.55
CA ALA A 41 -23.32 8.25 -8.12
C ALA A 41 -22.82 7.33 -9.23
N THR A 42 -21.96 7.87 -10.09
CA THR A 42 -21.30 7.07 -11.11
C THR A 42 -20.36 6.18 -10.33
N SER A 43 -20.85 4.96 -10.05
CA SER A 43 -20.03 3.91 -9.47
C SER A 43 -18.80 3.80 -10.38
N PRO A 44 -17.58 3.99 -9.86
CA PRO A 44 -16.39 3.94 -10.70
C PRO A 44 -16.40 2.61 -11.44
N ALA A 45 -16.20 2.67 -12.75
CA ALA A 45 -16.14 1.46 -13.58
C ALA A 45 -15.14 0.49 -12.93
N PRO A 46 -15.46 -0.81 -12.87
CA PRO A 46 -14.60 -1.75 -12.20
C PRO A 46 -13.22 -1.74 -12.85
N VAL A 47 -12.21 -1.37 -12.07
CA VAL A 47 -10.81 -1.38 -12.50
C VAL A 47 -10.44 -2.85 -12.72
N ARG A 48 -10.24 -3.22 -13.98
CA ARG A 48 -9.80 -4.57 -14.34
C ARG A 48 -8.42 -4.82 -13.73
N ALA A 49 -8.18 -6.06 -13.30
CA ALA A 49 -6.85 -6.50 -12.85
C ALA A 49 -5.78 -6.23 -13.91
N LYS A 50 -4.76 -5.45 -13.53
CA LYS A 50 -3.59 -5.11 -14.35
C LYS A 50 -2.63 -6.30 -14.46
N TYR A 51 -2.34 -6.94 -13.33
CA TYR A 51 -1.47 -8.11 -13.26
C TYR A 51 -2.30 -9.39 -13.39
N THR A 52 -2.10 -10.11 -14.49
CA THR A 52 -2.73 -11.42 -14.75
C THR A 52 -1.74 -12.58 -14.73
N ALA A 53 -0.44 -12.29 -14.79
CA ALA A 53 0.68 -13.17 -14.52
C ALA A 53 1.82 -12.36 -13.89
N LEU A 54 2.75 -13.04 -13.22
CA LEU A 54 3.98 -12.44 -12.69
C LEU A 54 5.20 -13.01 -13.42
N PRO A 55 6.27 -12.22 -13.59
CA PRO A 55 7.50 -12.70 -14.20
C PRO A 55 8.21 -13.72 -13.29
N THR A 56 9.07 -14.55 -13.88
CA THR A 56 10.01 -15.37 -13.10
C THR A 56 11.20 -14.54 -12.62
N CYS A 57 11.91 -15.01 -11.59
CA CYS A 57 13.12 -14.32 -11.14
C CYS A 57 14.21 -14.23 -12.21
N ARG A 58 14.33 -15.23 -13.08
CA ARG A 58 15.18 -15.15 -14.28
C ARG A 58 14.79 -14.01 -15.21
N GLN A 59 13.51 -13.84 -15.50
CA GLN A 59 13.03 -12.73 -16.35
C GLN A 59 13.34 -11.38 -15.70
N VAL A 60 13.15 -11.24 -14.38
CA VAL A 60 13.54 -10.04 -13.64
C VAL A 60 15.04 -9.79 -13.75
N THR A 61 15.87 -10.82 -13.56
CA THR A 61 17.34 -10.73 -13.63
C THR A 61 17.82 -10.26 -15.01
N GLN A 62 17.13 -10.66 -16.08
CA GLN A 62 17.47 -10.25 -17.45
C GLN A 62 17.11 -8.79 -17.74
N ARG A 63 16.11 -8.23 -17.04
CA ARG A 63 15.59 -6.88 -17.27
C ARG A 63 16.22 -5.83 -16.36
N VAL A 64 16.65 -6.22 -15.15
CA VAL A 64 17.23 -5.30 -14.17
C VAL A 64 18.75 -5.41 -14.17
N THR A 65 19.42 -4.37 -14.66
CA THR A 65 20.88 -4.30 -14.70
C THR A 65 21.46 -3.89 -13.34
N GLY A 66 22.68 -4.35 -13.03
CA GLY A 66 23.41 -3.93 -11.84
C GLY A 66 23.02 -4.63 -10.54
N LEU A 67 22.13 -5.63 -10.60
CA LEU A 67 21.82 -6.46 -9.44
C LEU A 67 23.02 -7.33 -9.03
N PRO A 68 23.14 -7.67 -7.73
CA PRO A 68 23.94 -8.81 -7.33
C PRO A 68 23.49 -10.09 -8.07
N PRO A 69 24.34 -11.14 -8.10
CA PRO A 69 23.96 -12.42 -8.69
C PRO A 69 22.66 -12.95 -8.09
N PHE A 70 21.79 -13.52 -8.93
CA PHE A 70 20.62 -14.24 -8.46
C PHE A 70 21.04 -15.37 -7.51
N ARG A 71 20.43 -15.40 -6.33
CA ARG A 71 20.69 -16.39 -5.28
C ARG A 71 19.60 -17.45 -5.23
N SER A 72 18.35 -17.02 -5.09
CA SER A 72 17.20 -17.91 -4.92
C SER A 72 15.89 -17.19 -5.18
N GLY A 73 14.84 -17.93 -5.50
CA GLY A 73 13.52 -17.35 -5.71
C GLY A 73 12.61 -18.22 -6.56
N ASN A 74 11.45 -17.66 -6.89
CA ASN A 74 10.42 -18.34 -7.67
C ASN A 74 10.81 -18.30 -9.16
N GLU A 75 11.22 -19.45 -9.70
CA GLU A 75 11.43 -19.65 -11.13
C GLU A 75 10.14 -20.09 -11.86
N ASP A 76 9.11 -20.51 -11.12
CA ASP A 76 7.81 -20.97 -11.64
C ASP A 76 6.66 -20.45 -10.76
N PRO A 77 6.29 -19.15 -10.87
CA PRO A 77 5.15 -18.62 -10.16
C PRO A 77 3.87 -19.25 -10.71
N SER A 78 3.16 -20.00 -9.87
CA SER A 78 1.91 -20.65 -10.27
C SER A 78 0.87 -19.58 -10.64
N VAL A 79 0.00 -19.88 -11.60
CA VAL A 79 -1.11 -18.98 -11.96
C VAL A 79 -2.14 -18.81 -10.84
N SER A 80 -2.17 -19.75 -9.88
CA SER A 80 -3.04 -19.74 -8.70
C SER A 80 -2.48 -18.86 -7.59
N ASP A 81 -1.18 -18.99 -7.31
CA ASP A 81 -0.48 -18.25 -6.27
C ASP A 81 0.37 -17.21 -6.97
N MET A 82 -0.28 -16.11 -7.38
CA MET A 82 0.38 -14.98 -8.04
C MET A 82 1.33 -14.27 -7.06
N LEU A 83 2.44 -14.92 -6.78
CA LEU A 83 3.51 -14.54 -5.89
C LEU A 83 4.85 -14.85 -6.55
N THR A 84 5.73 -13.85 -6.64
CA THR A 84 7.11 -14.01 -7.07
C THR A 84 8.02 -13.39 -6.02
N GLY A 85 8.95 -14.17 -5.48
CA GLY A 85 10.00 -13.67 -4.58
C GLY A 85 11.38 -13.96 -5.17
N CYS A 86 12.24 -12.96 -5.27
CA CYS A 86 13.60 -13.05 -5.79
C CYS A 86 14.60 -12.48 -4.81
N GLU A 87 15.68 -13.20 -4.58
CA GLU A 87 16.79 -12.80 -3.73
C GLU A 87 18.08 -12.73 -4.56
N PHE A 88 18.79 -11.61 -4.43
CA PHE A 88 20.02 -11.30 -5.14
C PHE A 88 21.14 -11.07 -4.13
N GLN A 89 22.19 -11.89 -4.19
CA GLN A 89 23.34 -11.82 -3.31
C GLN A 89 24.51 -12.63 -3.87
N ARG A 90 25.74 -12.11 -3.77
CA ARG A 90 26.95 -12.93 -3.91
C ARG A 90 27.28 -13.53 -2.54
N ILE A 91 27.27 -14.84 -2.37
CA ILE A 91 27.61 -15.48 -1.08
C ILE A 91 29.14 -15.54 -0.94
N PRO A 92 29.72 -15.22 0.24
CA PRO A 92 29.08 -14.82 1.50
C PRO A 92 28.89 -13.30 1.68
N ASP A 93 29.11 -12.54 0.61
CA ASP A 93 29.18 -11.08 0.59
C ASP A 93 27.81 -10.39 0.70
N TRP A 94 27.86 -9.10 1.00
CA TRP A 94 26.76 -8.15 0.93
C TRP A 94 27.03 -7.16 -0.23
N PRO A 95 26.02 -6.48 -0.82
CA PRO A 95 24.64 -6.34 -0.36
C PRO A 95 23.72 -7.51 -0.73
N ARG A 96 22.59 -7.60 -0.02
CA ARG A 96 21.46 -8.45 -0.41
C ARG A 96 20.29 -7.57 -0.81
N VAL A 97 19.71 -7.87 -1.97
CA VAL A 97 18.51 -7.21 -2.49
C VAL A 97 17.42 -8.25 -2.64
N ASN A 98 16.23 -7.95 -2.13
CA ASN A 98 15.05 -8.80 -2.30
C ASN A 98 13.95 -8.05 -3.05
N LEU A 99 13.29 -8.75 -3.97
CA LEU A 99 12.04 -8.35 -4.60
C LEU A 99 10.97 -9.37 -4.21
N GLN A 100 9.81 -8.90 -3.77
CA GLN A 100 8.60 -9.70 -3.65
C GLN A 100 7.47 -9.01 -4.38
N VAL A 101 6.73 -9.75 -5.20
CA VAL A 101 5.55 -9.27 -5.92
C VAL A 101 4.41 -10.19 -5.61
N SER A 102 3.32 -9.65 -5.11
CA SER A 102 2.06 -10.36 -4.86
C SER A 102 0.98 -9.68 -5.68
N ALA A 103 0.17 -10.44 -6.40
CA ALA A 103 -0.96 -9.93 -7.15
C ALA A 103 -2.20 -10.79 -6.89
N TRP A 104 -3.38 -10.18 -7.01
CA TRP A 104 -4.65 -10.84 -6.72
C TRP A 104 -5.60 -10.71 -7.90
N ARG A 105 -6.28 -11.81 -8.23
CA ARG A 105 -7.32 -11.85 -9.27
C ARG A 105 -8.67 -11.46 -8.70
N ASP A 106 -9.56 -11.01 -9.58
CA ASP A 106 -10.95 -10.70 -9.23
C ASP A 106 -11.83 -11.96 -9.04
N GLU A 107 -11.38 -13.09 -9.59
CA GLU A 107 -12.25 -14.23 -9.87
C GLU A 107 -12.23 -15.31 -8.79
N LYS A 108 -11.14 -15.45 -8.02
CA LYS A 108 -10.99 -16.41 -6.90
C LYS A 108 -9.84 -16.00 -5.99
N SER A 109 -10.13 -15.74 -4.72
CA SER A 109 -9.14 -15.75 -3.63
C SER A 109 -9.81 -16.19 -2.33
N ASP A 110 -9.00 -16.65 -1.38
CA ASP A 110 -9.34 -17.35 -0.11
C ASP A 110 -10.17 -16.54 0.89
N ILE A 111 -10.75 -15.42 0.46
CA ILE A 111 -11.63 -14.60 1.25
C ILE A 111 -13.07 -15.13 1.08
N SER A 112 -13.77 -15.28 2.19
CA SER A 112 -15.17 -15.72 2.28
C SER A 112 -16.14 -14.66 1.74
N GLY A 113 -16.11 -14.39 0.43
CA GLY A 113 -16.95 -13.40 -0.23
C GLY A 113 -17.23 -13.77 -1.68
N PRO A 114 -18.29 -13.23 -2.31
CA PRO A 114 -18.58 -13.50 -3.71
C PRO A 114 -17.47 -12.94 -4.61
N ALA A 115 -17.08 -13.70 -5.64
CA ALA A 115 -16.19 -13.21 -6.68
C ALA A 115 -16.79 -11.96 -7.35
N GLY A 116 -15.94 -11.02 -7.78
CA GLY A 116 -16.43 -9.77 -8.33
C GLY A 116 -15.31 -8.86 -8.83
N PRO A 117 -15.60 -8.00 -9.83
CA PRO A 117 -14.62 -7.06 -10.37
C PRO A 117 -14.04 -6.13 -9.28
N GLY A 118 -12.74 -5.84 -9.35
CA GLY A 118 -12.04 -4.94 -8.42
C GLY A 118 -11.65 -5.57 -7.08
N ARG A 119 -11.96 -6.85 -6.86
CA ARG A 119 -11.60 -7.56 -5.63
C ARG A 119 -10.08 -7.75 -5.47
N GLY A 120 -9.37 -7.97 -6.56
CA GLY A 120 -7.91 -8.05 -6.55
C GLY A 120 -7.29 -6.74 -6.04
N ALA A 121 -7.82 -5.61 -6.50
CA ALA A 121 -7.40 -4.29 -6.06
C ALA A 121 -7.69 -4.04 -4.58
N LEU A 122 -8.87 -4.44 -4.09
CA LEU A 122 -9.19 -4.35 -2.66
C LEU A 122 -8.21 -5.16 -1.80
N LYS A 123 -7.82 -6.36 -2.24
CA LYS A 123 -6.85 -7.18 -1.50
C LYS A 123 -5.44 -6.59 -1.54
N ALA A 124 -5.02 -6.07 -2.69
CA ALA A 124 -3.73 -5.37 -2.81
C ALA A 124 -3.67 -4.16 -1.86
N ARG A 125 -4.74 -3.35 -1.84
CA ARG A 125 -4.89 -2.22 -0.92
C ARG A 125 -4.85 -2.67 0.54
N GLU A 126 -5.63 -3.69 0.92
CA GLU A 126 -5.63 -4.25 2.28
C GLU A 126 -4.22 -4.64 2.70
N VAL A 127 -3.51 -5.39 1.85
CA VAL A 127 -2.13 -5.82 2.11
C VAL A 127 -1.20 -4.61 2.21
N TYR A 128 -1.30 -3.64 1.31
CA TYR A 128 -0.50 -2.41 1.36
C TYR A 128 -0.71 -1.64 2.68
N ASP A 129 -1.96 -1.47 3.10
CA ASP A 129 -2.32 -0.72 4.30
C ASP A 129 -1.80 -1.41 5.57
N VAL A 130 -1.98 -2.74 5.67
CA VAL A 130 -1.58 -3.52 6.85
C VAL A 130 -0.13 -3.99 6.84
N THR A 131 0.57 -3.91 5.69
CA THR A 131 2.01 -4.20 5.61
C THR A 131 2.76 -3.01 6.19
N SER A 132 2.71 -2.98 7.51
CA SER A 132 3.38 -2.12 8.45
C SER A 132 3.67 -3.01 9.65
N LYS A 133 4.81 -2.84 10.32
CA LYS A 133 5.10 -3.69 11.49
C LYS A 133 4.05 -3.41 12.58
N PRO A 134 3.47 -4.43 13.24
CA PRO A 134 2.70 -4.20 14.46
C PRO A 134 3.57 -3.45 15.49
N GLY A 135 3.14 -2.26 15.90
CA GLY A 135 3.92 -1.38 16.78
C GLY A 135 5.03 -0.57 16.10
N ALA A 136 5.08 -0.54 14.76
CA ALA A 136 5.81 0.51 14.05
C ALA A 136 5.23 1.86 14.42
N ASP A 137 6.10 2.84 14.65
CA ASP A 137 5.65 4.23 14.70
C ASP A 137 5.08 4.58 13.31
N PRO A 138 3.84 5.05 13.19
CA PRO A 138 3.29 5.52 11.92
C PRO A 138 4.15 6.60 11.25
N ALA A 139 4.99 7.32 12.01
CA ALA A 139 5.98 8.26 11.47
C ALA A 139 7.20 7.56 10.82
N ASP A 140 7.42 6.28 11.08
CA ASP A 140 8.53 5.48 10.54
C ASP A 140 8.17 4.86 9.18
N ASP A 141 6.89 4.57 8.98
CA ASP A 141 6.31 4.20 7.70
C ASP A 141 5.91 5.48 6.95
N GLY A 142 6.91 6.30 6.63
CA GLY A 142 6.71 7.55 5.91
C GLY A 142 6.37 7.33 4.44
N ALA A 143 5.58 8.24 3.87
CA ALA A 143 5.33 8.29 2.43
C ALA A 143 6.67 8.30 1.66
N ALA A 144 6.73 7.56 0.56
CA ALA A 144 7.87 7.53 -0.34
C ALA A 144 7.55 8.37 -1.58
N GLU A 145 7.27 9.66 -1.38
CA GLU A 145 6.87 10.60 -2.45
C GLU A 145 7.92 10.73 -3.56
N ASP A 146 9.16 10.36 -3.25
CA ASP A 146 10.29 10.35 -4.16
C ASP A 146 10.41 9.05 -4.99
N VAL A 147 9.51 8.09 -4.77
CA VAL A 147 9.36 6.87 -5.57
C VAL A 147 8.21 7.12 -6.57
N GLU A 148 8.55 7.55 -7.77
CA GLU A 148 7.60 7.90 -8.84
C GLU A 148 7.11 6.67 -9.63
N VAL A 149 6.73 5.59 -8.95
CA VAL A 149 6.18 4.37 -9.58
C VAL A 149 5.04 3.78 -8.76
N GLY A 150 4.10 3.13 -9.46
CA GLY A 150 2.85 2.63 -8.87
C GLY A 150 1.83 3.74 -8.61
N GLU A 151 0.76 3.38 -7.93
CA GLU A 151 -0.29 4.32 -7.48
C GLU A 151 0.12 5.01 -6.18
N GLU A 152 0.71 4.24 -5.25
CA GLU A 152 1.18 4.74 -3.96
C GLU A 152 2.41 3.96 -3.50
N ALA A 153 3.30 4.62 -2.76
CA ALA A 153 4.47 3.98 -2.16
C ALA A 153 4.75 4.53 -0.75
N LYS A 154 5.20 3.64 0.14
CA LYS A 154 5.65 4.02 1.49
C LYS A 154 6.89 3.25 1.90
N TRP A 155 7.75 3.90 2.67
CA TRP A 155 8.85 3.22 3.34
C TRP A 155 8.29 2.29 4.41
N LEU A 156 8.94 1.14 4.60
CA LEU A 156 8.58 0.19 5.64
C LEU A 156 9.59 0.27 6.79
N THR A 157 9.07 0.18 8.00
CA THR A 157 9.86 -0.01 9.21
C THR A 157 10.63 -1.33 9.09
N PRO A 158 11.97 -1.28 9.08
CA PRO A 158 12.76 -2.46 8.75
C PRO A 158 12.62 -3.56 9.81
N LYS A 159 12.69 -4.82 9.36
CA LYS A 159 12.75 -5.96 10.27
C LYS A 159 14.03 -6.00 11.08
N ASP A 160 15.14 -5.68 10.44
CA ASP A 160 16.48 -5.75 10.99
C ASP A 160 17.21 -4.40 10.93
N ARG A 161 18.09 -4.13 11.91
CA ARG A 161 18.99 -2.96 11.85
C ARG A 161 19.87 -3.06 10.60
N GLY A 162 20.01 -1.95 9.86
CA GLY A 162 20.81 -1.89 8.64
C GLY A 162 20.11 -2.41 7.38
N SER A 163 18.78 -2.49 7.39
CA SER A 163 17.97 -2.74 6.20
C SER A 163 17.02 -1.58 5.95
N CYS A 164 16.66 -1.37 4.69
CA CYS A 164 15.58 -0.48 4.28
C CYS A 164 14.65 -1.27 3.39
N ALA A 165 13.36 -0.99 3.52
CA ALA A 165 12.34 -1.64 2.72
C ALA A 165 11.31 -0.61 2.24
N LEU A 166 10.76 -0.89 1.08
CA LEU A 166 9.80 -0.06 0.36
C LEU A 166 8.66 -0.97 -0.07
N ILE A 167 7.44 -0.49 0.05
CA ILE A 167 6.26 -1.13 -0.52
C ILE A 167 5.61 -0.19 -1.53
N ILE A 168 5.19 -0.74 -2.67
CA ILE A 168 4.50 -0.04 -3.75
C ILE A 168 3.18 -0.75 -4.00
N LEU A 169 2.08 0.01 -3.99
CA LEU A 169 0.77 -0.42 -4.45
C LEU A 169 0.61 -0.10 -5.94
N ASP A 170 0.09 -1.04 -6.71
CA ASP A 170 -0.20 -0.82 -8.12
C ASP A 170 -1.39 -1.67 -8.58
N VAL A 171 -2.57 -1.05 -8.63
CA VAL A 171 -3.85 -1.66 -9.04
C VAL A 171 -4.18 -2.89 -8.19
N ASN A 172 -3.89 -4.09 -8.69
CA ASN A 172 -4.18 -5.37 -8.04
C ASN A 172 -2.93 -6.09 -7.55
N ALA A 173 -1.81 -5.37 -7.40
CA ALA A 173 -0.55 -5.92 -6.93
C ALA A 173 0.14 -5.04 -5.88
N VAL A 174 1.02 -5.68 -5.13
CA VAL A 174 1.93 -5.07 -4.18
C VAL A 174 3.34 -5.55 -4.49
N LEU A 175 4.28 -4.62 -4.59
CA LEU A 175 5.71 -4.89 -4.71
C LEU A 175 6.39 -4.50 -3.40
N ILE A 176 7.16 -5.41 -2.81
CA ILE A 176 8.01 -5.15 -1.65
C ILE A 176 9.45 -5.30 -2.06
N LEU A 177 10.23 -4.26 -1.84
CA LEU A 177 11.66 -4.24 -2.09
C LEU A 177 12.39 -4.11 -0.76
N GLU A 178 13.44 -4.90 -0.57
CA GLU A 178 14.31 -4.81 0.61
C GLU A 178 15.76 -4.72 0.15
N ASN A 179 16.50 -3.76 0.70
CA ASN A 179 17.94 -3.66 0.55
C ASN A 179 18.62 -3.83 1.91
N LYS A 180 19.66 -4.66 1.94
CA LYS A 180 20.55 -4.84 3.08
C LYS A 180 21.98 -4.54 2.64
N PRO A 181 22.42 -3.28 2.82
CA PRO A 181 23.80 -2.88 2.52
C PRO A 181 24.81 -3.55 3.44
N ALA A 182 26.05 -3.69 2.97
CA ALA A 182 27.15 -4.31 3.72
C ALA A 182 27.55 -3.51 4.98
N ASP A 183 27.53 -2.20 4.86
CA ASP A 183 27.89 -1.18 5.86
C ASP A 183 26.78 -0.92 6.88
N LYS A 184 25.58 -1.49 6.67
CA LYS A 184 24.42 -1.41 7.59
C LYS A 184 24.11 0.03 8.03
N PRO A 185 23.92 0.97 7.09
CA PRO A 185 23.65 2.36 7.41
C PRO A 185 22.31 2.47 8.15
N ALA A 186 22.05 3.65 8.74
CA ALA A 186 20.76 3.88 9.38
C ALA A 186 19.63 3.65 8.35
N PRO A 187 18.56 2.90 8.68
CA PRO A 187 17.51 2.56 7.70
C PRO A 187 16.81 3.72 6.98
N ARG A 188 16.86 4.91 7.58
CA ARG A 188 16.25 6.14 7.04
C ARG A 188 17.23 7.02 6.27
N SER A 189 18.50 6.64 6.29
CA SER A 189 19.56 7.38 5.62
C SER A 189 19.43 7.28 4.11
N GLN A 190 19.97 8.28 3.42
CA GLN A 190 20.02 8.29 1.96
C GLN A 190 20.92 7.16 1.44
N GLU A 191 21.94 6.79 2.21
CA GLU A 191 22.83 5.68 1.92
C GLU A 191 22.08 4.34 1.85
N CYS A 192 21.03 4.14 2.66
CA CYS A 192 20.18 2.96 2.55
C CYS A 192 19.13 3.13 1.44
N ARG A 193 18.35 4.22 1.50
CA ARG A 193 17.13 4.41 0.71
C ARG A 193 17.38 4.82 -0.73
N GLY A 194 18.46 5.54 -1.01
CA GLY A 194 18.84 6.02 -2.35
C GLY A 194 18.96 4.88 -3.37
N PRO A 195 19.83 3.87 -3.13
CA PRO A 195 19.95 2.73 -4.04
C PRO A 195 18.63 1.97 -4.23
N LEU A 196 17.82 1.84 -3.16
CA LEU A 196 16.55 1.13 -3.24
C LEU A 196 15.52 1.88 -4.10
N ARG A 197 15.53 3.21 -4.10
CA ARG A 197 14.69 4.07 -4.95
C ARG A 197 15.06 3.94 -6.43
N GLU A 198 16.35 3.93 -6.73
CA GLU A 198 16.83 3.72 -8.11
C GLU A 198 16.42 2.33 -8.63
N LEU A 199 16.56 1.31 -7.77
CA LEU A 199 16.13 -0.04 -8.09
C LEU A 199 14.61 -0.18 -8.20
N ALA A 200 13.83 0.61 -7.44
CA ALA A 200 12.36 0.54 -7.46
C ALA A 200 11.79 0.73 -8.86
N LYS A 201 12.29 1.72 -9.61
CA LYS A 201 11.86 1.94 -11.00
C LYS A 201 12.20 0.74 -11.89
N SER A 202 13.44 0.26 -11.80
CA SER A 202 13.91 -0.84 -12.64
C SER A 202 13.14 -2.15 -12.36
N PHE A 203 12.87 -2.44 -11.09
CA PHE A 203 12.05 -3.58 -10.71
C PHE A 203 10.58 -3.40 -11.12
N TYR A 204 10.01 -2.22 -10.93
CA TYR A 204 8.64 -1.92 -11.35
C TYR A 204 8.47 -2.18 -12.85
N ASP A 205 9.37 -1.64 -13.68
CA ASP A 205 9.36 -1.85 -15.13
C ASP A 205 9.57 -3.33 -15.49
N ALA A 206 10.45 -4.03 -14.78
CA ALA A 206 10.72 -5.45 -15.02
C ALA A 206 9.51 -6.35 -14.73
N VAL A 207 8.66 -5.98 -13.78
CA VAL A 207 7.47 -6.76 -13.39
C VAL A 207 6.21 -6.40 -14.14
N GLN A 208 6.20 -5.29 -14.88
CA GLN A 208 5.16 -5.04 -15.87
C GLN A 208 5.21 -6.19 -16.90
N THR A 209 4.11 -6.92 -16.99
CA THR A 209 3.92 -7.90 -18.06
C THR A 209 3.67 -7.13 -19.36
N PRO A 210 4.31 -7.50 -20.48
CA PRO A 210 3.97 -6.95 -21.78
C PRO A 210 2.56 -7.34 -22.23
#